data_AF-A0A846TFU4-F1
#
_entry.id   AF-A0A846TFU4-F1
#
_cell.length_a   1.000
_cell.length_b   1.000
_cell.length_c   1.000
_cell.angle_alpha   90.00
_cell.angle_beta   90.00
_cell.angle_gamma   90.00
#
_symmetry.space_group_name_H-M   'P 1'
#
loop_
_entity.id
_entity.type
_entity.pdbx_description
1 polymer ?
#
loop_
_entity_poly.entity_id
_entity_poly.type
_entity_poly.pdbx_seq_one_letter_code
_entity_poly.pdbx_strand_id
1 'polypeptide(L)' 'MVIRNGPAILPATFDFAAGQGLGIGLELLRALLPPQGAALTFRQEADEVVAELCLTASILGIGPMGE' A
#
# COMPACT_ATOMS: atom_id res chain seq x y z
N MET A 1 -10.60 2.63 0.06
CA MET A 1 -10.51 3.12 1.46
C MET A 1 -9.36 4.10 1.54
N VAL A 2 -9.53 5.20 2.26
CA VAL A 2 -8.51 6.25 2.39
C VAL A 2 -8.17 6.45 3.86
N ILE A 3 -6.88 6.53 4.18
CA ILE A 3 -6.33 6.94 5.48
C ILE A 3 -5.59 8.25 5.26
N ARG A 4 -5.79 9.21 6.15
CA ARG A 4 -5.09 10.51 6.18
C ARG A 4 -4.30 10.61 7.47
N ASN A 5 -3.04 10.97 7.39
CA ASN A 5 -2.17 11.17 8.55
C ASN A 5 -1.52 12.56 8.45
N GLY A 6 -1.77 13.40 9.44
CA GLY A 6 -1.21 14.75 9.54
C GLY A 6 -1.05 15.16 11.02
N PRO A 7 -0.07 16.02 11.34
CA PRO A 7 0.91 16.61 10.43
C PRO A 7 1.98 15.61 9.99
N ALA A 8 2.24 15.49 8.68
CA ALA A 8 3.18 14.53 8.12
C ALA A 8 3.72 14.93 6.74
N ILE A 9 4.96 14.52 6.47
CA ILE A 9 5.64 14.73 5.19
C ILE A 9 6.03 13.38 4.61
N LEU A 10 5.64 13.13 3.36
CA LEU A 10 6.10 12.01 2.56
C LEU A 10 7.53 12.29 2.07
N PRO A 11 8.54 11.48 2.46
CA PRO A 11 9.90 11.69 2.00
C PRO A 11 10.00 11.59 0.47
N ALA A 12 10.80 12.45 -0.16
CA ALA A 12 10.98 12.43 -1.62
C ALA A 12 11.59 11.13 -2.15
N THR A 13 12.28 10.38 -1.29
CA THR A 13 12.87 9.07 -1.59
C THR A 13 11.93 7.90 -1.31
N PHE A 14 10.71 8.15 -0.85
CA PHE A 14 9.73 7.11 -0.58
C PHE A 14 9.18 6.54 -1.87
N ASP A 15 9.28 5.23 -2.02
CA ASP A 15 8.66 4.49 -3.12
C ASP A 15 8.17 3.14 -2.60
N PHE A 16 6.84 3.03 -2.44
CA PHE A 16 6.21 1.81 -1.97
C PHE A 16 6.35 0.64 -2.96
N ALA A 17 6.33 0.92 -4.27
CA ALA A 17 6.43 -0.11 -5.29
C ALA A 17 7.87 -0.65 -5.40
N ALA A 18 8.87 0.22 -5.27
CA ALA A 18 10.28 -0.16 -5.26
C ALA A 18 10.76 -0.70 -3.91
N GLY A 19 10.03 -0.46 -2.81
CA GLY A 19 10.45 -0.86 -1.47
C GLY A 19 11.41 0.11 -0.79
N GLN A 20 11.41 1.37 -1.22
CA GLN A 20 12.33 2.38 -0.71
C GLN A 20 11.67 3.24 0.37
N GLY A 21 12.40 3.47 1.46
CA GLY A 21 11.89 4.27 2.58
C GLY A 21 10.79 3.57 3.39
N LEU A 22 10.70 2.24 3.32
CA LEU A 22 9.73 1.45 4.06
C LEU A 22 10.27 1.08 5.44
N GLY A 23 9.43 1.22 6.47
CA GLY A 23 9.63 0.54 7.75
C GLY A 23 9.03 -0.88 7.74
N ILE A 24 9.25 -1.64 8.80
CA ILE A 24 8.80 -3.04 8.95
C ILE A 24 7.31 -3.22 8.61
N GLY A 25 6.46 -2.30 9.06
CA GLY A 25 5.01 -2.39 8.81
C GLY A 25 4.63 -2.27 7.34
N LEU A 26 5.28 -1.39 6.59
CA LEU A 26 5.00 -1.19 5.16
C LEU A 26 5.64 -2.28 4.30
N GLU A 27 6.80 -2.80 4.71
CA GLU A 27 7.41 -4.00 4.12
C GLU A 27 6.45 -5.20 4.21
N LEU A 28 5.88 -5.44 5.40
CA LEU A 28 4.90 -6.49 5.61
C LEU A 28 3.65 -6.28 4.76
N LEU A 29 3.12 -5.06 4.75
CA LEU A 29 1.93 -4.72 3.96
C LEU A 29 2.16 -4.97 2.46
N ARG A 30 3.34 -4.61 1.94
CA ARG A 30 3.74 -4.85 0.55
C ARG A 30 3.82 -6.34 0.23
N ALA A 31 4.30 -7.17 1.17
CA ALA A 31 4.35 -8.62 1.01
C ALA A 31 2.95 -9.28 1.07
N LEU A 32 2.01 -8.68 1.79
CA LEU A 32 0.64 -9.19 1.96
C LEU A 32 -0.33 -8.69 0.88
N LEU A 33 -0.03 -7.57 0.24
CA LEU A 33 -0.84 -7.05 -0.85
C LEU A 33 -0.81 -8.05 -2.02
N PRO A 34 -1.98 -8.53 -2.47
CA PRO A 34 -2.02 -9.44 -3.60
C PRO A 34 -1.50 -8.69 -4.84
N PRO A 35 -0.70 -9.36 -5.68
CA PRO A 35 -0.11 -8.72 -6.87
C PRO A 35 -1.16 -8.28 -7.90
N GLN A 36 -2.38 -8.81 -7.79
CA GLN A 36 -3.53 -8.45 -8.59
C GLN A 36 -4.74 -8.23 -7.68
N GLY A 37 -5.65 -7.36 -8.09
CA GLY A 37 -6.89 -7.12 -7.35
C GLY A 37 -6.79 -6.11 -6.22
N ALA A 38 -5.58 -5.71 -5.80
CA ALA A 38 -5.37 -4.63 -4.85
C ALA A 38 -4.30 -3.66 -5.33
N ALA A 39 -4.49 -2.38 -5.04
CA ALA A 39 -3.50 -1.34 -5.23
C ALA A 39 -3.48 -0.43 -4.00
N LEU A 40 -2.29 -0.17 -3.48
CA LEU A 40 -2.07 0.80 -2.42
C LEU A 40 -1.21 1.93 -2.94
N THR A 41 -1.68 3.16 -2.77
CA THR A 41 -0.97 4.37 -3.19
C THR A 41 -0.79 5.32 -2.03
N PHE A 42 0.26 6.13 -2.09
CA PHE A 42 0.57 7.16 -1.11
C PHE A 42 0.81 8.47 -1.84
N ARG A 43 0.26 9.57 -1.34
CA ARG A 43 0.47 10.90 -1.89
C ARG A 43 0.51 11.95 -0.78
N GLN A 44 1.27 13.02 -1.00
CA GLN A 44 1.21 14.21 -0.15
C GLN A 44 0.01 15.07 -0.57
N GLU A 45 -0.81 15.47 0.40
CA GLU A 45 -1.83 16.51 0.24
C GLU A 45 -1.64 17.55 1.36
N ALA A 46 -1.17 18.75 1.01
CA ALA A 46 -0.84 19.80 1.99
C ALA A 46 0.11 19.28 3.10
N ASP A 47 -0.33 19.27 4.36
CA ASP A 47 0.39 18.79 5.55
C ASP A 47 0.03 17.33 5.92
N GLU A 48 -0.64 16.62 5.02
CA GLU A 48 -1.06 15.23 5.24
C GLU A 48 -0.41 14.27 4.24
N VAL A 49 -0.10 13.07 4.73
CA VAL A 49 0.12 11.91 3.87
C VAL A 49 -1.20 11.16 3.74
N VAL A 50 -1.63 10.95 2.51
CA VAL A 50 -2.85 10.23 2.16
C VAL A 50 -2.47 8.87 1.59
N ALA A 51 -2.95 7.81 2.22
CA ALA A 51 -2.84 6.44 1.73
C ALA A 51 -4.20 5.96 1.22
N GLU A 52 -4.23 5.45 -0.01
CA GLU A 52 -5.45 4.98 -0.66
C GLU A 52 -5.31 3.52 -1.09
N LEU A 53 -6.13 2.66 -0.49
CA LEU A 53 -6.28 1.25 -0.84
C LEU A 53 -7.48 1.10 -1.78
N CYS A 54 -7.20 0.67 -3.01
CA CYS A 54 -8.19 0.27 -3.99
C CYS A 54 -8.24 -1.26 -4.07
N LEU A 55 -9.45 -1.81 -3.97
CA LEU A 55 -9.74 -3.23 -4.03
C LEU A 55 -10.66 -3.44 -5.24
N THR A 56 -10.27 -4.27 -6.21
CA THR A 56 -11.15 -4.66 -7.32
C THR A 56 -11.88 -5.96 -6.99
N ALA A 57 -12.99 -6.24 -7.65
CA ALA A 57 -14.00 -7.22 -7.21
C ALA A 57 -13.52 -8.67 -6.93
N SER A 58 -12.29 -9.05 -7.29
CA SER A 58 -11.75 -10.40 -7.05
C SER A 58 -10.36 -10.35 -6.39
N ILE A 59 -10.35 -10.19 -5.06
CA ILE A 59 -9.15 -10.34 -4.21
C ILE A 59 -9.10 -11.72 -3.53
N LEU A 60 -10.23 -12.43 -3.48
CA LEU A 60 -10.31 -13.78 -2.95
C LEU A 60 -9.84 -14.78 -4.01
N GLY A 61 -8.54 -14.76 -4.31
CA GLY A 61 -7.88 -15.87 -4.98
C GLY A 61 -7.71 -17.01 -3.99
N ILE A 62 -8.63 -17.97 -3.98
CA ILE A 62 -8.35 -19.29 -3.41
C ILE A 62 -7.30 -19.89 -4.36
N GLY A 63 -6.02 -19.83 -3.99
CA GLY A 63 -4.99 -20.56 -4.76
C GLY A 63 -5.38 -22.05 -4.80
N PRO A 64 -5.13 -22.79 -5.89
CA PRO A 64 -5.33 -24.23 -5.86
C PRO A 64 -4.45 -24.78 -4.74
N MET A 65 -5.08 -25.45 -3.77
CA MET A 65 -4.39 -26.31 -2.83
C MET A 65 -3.85 -27.48 -3.68
N GLY A 66 -2.62 -27.32 -4.15
CA GLY A 66 -1.91 -28.31 -4.95
C GLY A 66 -1.70 -29.59 -4.15
N GLU A 67 -1.92 -30.69 -4.84
CA GLU A 67 -2.06 -32.09 -4.42
C GLU A 67 -0.88 -32.70 -3.64
#